data_AF-W7BUF2-F1
#
_entry.id   AF-W7BUF2-F1
#
_cell.length_a   1.000
_cell.length_b   1.000
_cell.length_c   1.000
_cell.angle_alpha   90.00
_cell.angle_beta   90.00
_cell.angle_gamma   90.00
#
_symmetry.space_group_name_H-M   'P 1'
#
loop_
_entity.id
_entity.type
_entity.pdbx_description
1 polymer ?
#
loop_
_entity_poly.entity_id
_entity_poly.type
_entity_poly.pdbx_seq_one_letter_code
_entity_poly.pdbx_strand_id
1 'polypeptide(L)'
;MVGELSINEWNNMRKPQLRIVDLKIGHWQLFDVRSRAEWEKLLQTDGMADKVFVCFQKGTREKLLAANANLVCAQIQSIGDCTDAATKDLIFADMPDDVALLEALVTNTSADRIYLHVEAKNGNAIASMPSREHFAQLYAVLKKHQPFPLAQNMSRLCKQFSWTDDQVDFMFTRVF
;
A
#
# COMPACT_ATOMS: atom_id res chain seq x y z
N MET A 1 -23.23 -12.38 18.42
CA MET A 1 -22.53 -13.47 17.72
C MET A 1 -23.49 -14.64 17.63
N VAL A 2 -23.68 -15.17 16.43
CA VAL A 2 -24.45 -16.38 16.17
C VAL A 2 -23.48 -17.42 15.62
N GLY A 3 -23.52 -18.63 16.16
CA GLY A 3 -22.62 -19.70 15.76
C GLY A 3 -23.25 -21.07 15.97
N GLU A 4 -22.71 -22.05 15.26
CA GLU A 4 -23.15 -23.44 15.32
C GLU A 4 -22.04 -24.30 15.89
N LEU A 5 -22.40 -25.23 16.77
CA LEU A 5 -21.46 -26.25 17.23
C LEU A 5 -21.37 -27.35 16.18
N SER A 6 -20.16 -27.63 15.70
CA SER A 6 -19.87 -28.69 14.75
C SER A 6 -18.73 -29.58 15.23
N ILE A 7 -18.52 -30.70 14.54
CA ILE A 7 -17.38 -31.59 14.78
C ILE A 7 -16.49 -31.51 13.54
N ASN A 8 -15.22 -31.17 13.76
CA ASN A 8 -14.20 -31.27 12.72
C ASN A 8 -13.54 -32.65 12.80
N GLU A 9 -13.61 -33.42 11.71
CA GLU A 9 -12.99 -34.73 11.60
C GLU A 9 -11.82 -34.67 10.62
N TRP A 10 -10.60 -34.85 11.14
CA TRP A 10 -9.40 -34.94 10.33
C TRP A 10 -8.47 -36.02 10.88
N ASN A 11 -8.05 -36.95 10.02
CA ASN A 11 -7.16 -38.07 10.36
C ASN A 11 -7.62 -38.89 11.58
N ASN A 12 -8.87 -39.34 11.59
CA ASN A 12 -9.53 -40.04 12.71
C ASN A 12 -9.59 -39.27 14.04
N MET A 13 -9.17 -38.00 14.09
CA MET A 13 -9.37 -37.15 15.25
C MET A 13 -10.63 -36.31 15.07
N ARG A 14 -11.49 -36.33 16.09
CA ARG A 14 -12.72 -35.54 16.15
C ARG A 14 -12.55 -34.45 17.19
N LYS A 15 -12.64 -33.18 16.77
CA LYS A 15 -12.57 -32.04 17.68
C LYS A 15 -13.86 -31.23 17.60
N PRO A 16 -14.49 -30.87 18.74
CA PRO A 16 -15.58 -29.91 18.72
C PRO A 16 -15.04 -28.58 18.19
N GLN A 17 -15.79 -27.97 17.26
CA GLN A 17 -15.48 -26.70 16.65
C GLN A 17 -16.71 -25.80 16.76
N LEU A 18 -16.50 -24.53 17.13
CA LEU A 18 -17.53 -23.52 17.00
C LEU A 18 -17.37 -22.83 15.65
N ARG A 19 -18.39 -22.96 14.78
CA ARG A 19 -18.43 -22.24 13.51
C ARG A 19 -19.18 -20.94 13.69
N ILE A 20 -18.49 -19.81 13.48
CA ILE A 20 -19.10 -18.48 13.53
C ILE A 20 -19.92 -18.29 12.25
N VAL A 21 -21.21 -17.99 12.39
CA VAL A 21 -22.12 -17.74 11.27
C VAL A 21 -22.31 -16.24 11.09
N ASP A 22 -22.47 -15.52 12.19
CA ASP A 22 -22.65 -14.07 12.14
C ASP A 22 -22.07 -13.38 13.39
N LEU A 23 -21.54 -12.18 13.17
CA LEU A 23 -20.95 -11.35 14.21
C LEU A 23 -21.37 -9.90 13.99
N LYS A 24 -22.23 -9.39 14.88
CA LYS A 24 -22.52 -7.96 14.95
C LYS A 24 -21.25 -7.20 15.36
N ILE A 25 -20.87 -6.22 14.55
CA ILE A 25 -19.78 -5.28 14.83
C ILE A 25 -20.44 -3.95 15.20
N GLY A 26 -20.16 -3.47 16.41
CA GLY A 26 -20.75 -2.24 16.97
C GLY A 26 -19.83 -1.02 16.89
N HIS A 27 -18.73 -1.12 16.15
CA HIS A 27 -17.72 -0.08 15.99
C HIS A 27 -17.25 -0.02 14.54
N TRP A 28 -16.54 1.04 14.19
CA TRP A 28 -15.99 1.22 12.86
C TRP A 28 -14.97 0.11 12.52
N GLN A 29 -14.79 -0.17 11.22
CA GLN A 29 -13.89 -1.22 10.74
C GLN A 29 -12.79 -0.65 9.85
N LEU A 30 -11.57 -1.16 10.01
CA LEU A 30 -10.44 -0.89 9.12
C LEU A 30 -10.23 -2.07 8.15
N PHE A 31 -10.15 -1.77 6.86
CA PHE A 31 -9.83 -2.73 5.81
C PHE A 31 -8.54 -2.32 5.09
N ASP A 32 -7.57 -3.23 5.04
CA ASP A 32 -6.33 -3.06 4.30
C ASP A 32 -6.52 -3.62 2.88
N VAL A 33 -6.52 -2.74 1.88
CA VAL A 33 -6.85 -3.07 0.49
C VAL A 33 -5.58 -3.03 -0.35
N ARG A 34 -4.86 -4.15 -0.37
CA ARG A 34 -3.64 -4.31 -1.18
C ARG A 34 -3.87 -5.04 -2.50
N SER A 35 -4.94 -5.82 -2.58
CA SER A 35 -5.26 -6.58 -3.79
C SER A 35 -5.84 -5.66 -4.86
N ARG A 36 -5.30 -5.77 -6.08
CA ARG A 36 -5.86 -5.08 -7.25
C ARG A 36 -7.34 -5.43 -7.47
N ALA A 37 -7.72 -6.69 -7.26
CA ALA A 37 -9.10 -7.12 -7.44
C ALA A 37 -10.05 -6.51 -6.39
N GLU A 38 -9.58 -6.30 -5.16
CA GLU A 38 -10.37 -5.64 -4.11
C GLU A 38 -10.49 -4.14 -4.38
N TRP A 39 -9.42 -3.52 -4.86
CA TRP A 39 -9.41 -2.13 -5.29
C TRP A 39 -10.38 -1.87 -6.45
N GLU A 40 -10.33 -2.69 -7.50
CA GLU A 40 -11.24 -2.59 -8.65
C GLU A 40 -12.71 -2.74 -8.22
N LYS A 41 -13.00 -3.61 -7.25
CA LYS A 41 -14.36 -3.73 -6.68
C LYS A 41 -14.80 -2.44 -6.01
N LEU A 42 -13.95 -1.77 -5.23
CA LEU A 42 -14.29 -0.51 -4.58
C LEU A 42 -14.64 0.60 -5.58
N LEU A 43 -13.93 0.65 -6.71
CA LEU A 43 -14.16 1.60 -7.81
C LEU A 43 -15.43 1.34 -8.62
N GLN A 44 -15.94 0.09 -8.60
CA GLN A 44 -17.09 -0.35 -9.40
C GLN A 44 -18.39 -0.54 -8.59
N THR A 45 -18.35 -0.50 -7.26
CA THR A 45 -19.51 -0.89 -6.45
C THR A 45 -20.70 0.06 -6.64
N ASP A 46 -21.90 -0.51 -6.81
CA ASP A 46 -23.17 0.21 -6.70
C ASP A 46 -23.30 0.85 -5.30
N GLY A 47 -23.48 2.17 -5.24
CA GLY A 47 -23.52 2.93 -3.98
C GLY A 47 -22.41 3.97 -3.79
N MET A 48 -22.03 4.67 -4.86
CA MET A 48 -21.02 5.73 -4.83
C MET A 48 -21.37 6.93 -3.94
N ALA A 49 -22.65 7.15 -3.66
CA ALA A 49 -23.12 8.28 -2.85
C ALA A 49 -22.67 8.21 -1.38
N ASP A 50 -22.43 7.01 -0.84
CA ASP A 50 -22.05 6.78 0.56
C ASP A 50 -20.52 6.61 0.75
N LYS A 51 -19.75 6.75 -0.34
CA LYS A 51 -18.29 6.52 -0.40
C LYS A 51 -17.56 7.82 -0.68
N VAL A 52 -16.51 8.11 0.09
CA VAL A 52 -15.60 9.23 -0.20
C VAL A 52 -14.18 8.73 -0.34
N PHE A 53 -13.57 9.03 -1.49
CA PHE A 53 -12.16 8.76 -1.78
C PHE A 53 -11.31 9.94 -1.34
N VAL A 54 -10.56 9.76 -0.26
CA VAL A 54 -9.59 10.72 0.25
C VAL A 54 -8.30 10.62 -0.56
N CYS A 55 -7.89 11.75 -1.13
CA CYS A 55 -6.67 11.88 -1.92
C CYS A 55 -5.81 13.00 -1.35
N PHE A 56 -4.59 12.69 -0.95
CA PHE A 56 -3.58 13.65 -0.51
C PHE A 56 -2.78 14.18 -1.70
N GLN A 57 -2.49 13.35 -2.70
CA GLN A 57 -1.77 13.75 -3.91
C GLN A 57 -2.76 14.08 -5.04
N LYS A 58 -2.57 15.24 -5.69
CA LYS A 58 -3.41 15.67 -6.84
C LYS A 58 -3.43 14.63 -7.96
N GLY A 59 -2.27 14.02 -8.23
CA GLY A 59 -2.14 12.99 -9.27
C GLY A 59 -2.98 11.74 -9.00
N THR A 60 -3.19 11.36 -7.74
CA THR A 60 -4.07 10.24 -7.36
C THR A 60 -5.52 10.57 -7.67
N ARG A 61 -5.97 11.78 -7.28
CA ARG A 61 -7.33 12.25 -7.55
C ARG A 61 -7.65 12.32 -9.04
N GLU A 62 -6.73 12.86 -9.83
CA GLU A 62 -6.88 12.96 -11.29
C GLU A 62 -6.99 11.58 -11.95
N LYS A 63 -6.13 10.62 -11.55
CA LYS A 63 -6.21 9.23 -12.05
C LYS A 63 -7.54 8.57 -11.70
N LEU A 64 -8.02 8.75 -10.48
CA LEU A 64 -9.30 8.19 -10.03
C LEU A 64 -10.48 8.73 -10.82
N LEU A 65 -10.57 10.05 -10.97
CA LEU A 65 -11.64 10.69 -11.73
C LEU A 65 -11.56 10.40 -13.24
N ALA A 66 -10.36 10.21 -13.77
CA ALA A 66 -10.17 9.75 -15.15
C ALA A 66 -10.64 8.30 -15.35
N ALA A 67 -10.47 7.43 -14.34
CA ALA A 67 -10.97 6.06 -14.38
C ALA A 67 -12.51 6.00 -14.20
N ASN A 68 -13.06 6.83 -13.33
CA ASN A 68 -14.50 6.94 -13.10
C ASN A 68 -14.86 8.36 -12.62
N ALA A 69 -15.53 9.12 -13.47
CA ALA A 69 -15.91 10.51 -13.17
C ALA A 69 -17.01 10.63 -12.11
N ASN A 70 -17.71 9.54 -11.79
CA ASN A 70 -18.79 9.52 -10.79
C ASN A 70 -18.29 9.31 -9.35
N LEU A 71 -16.98 9.17 -9.15
CA LEU A 71 -16.41 9.02 -7.81
C LEU A 71 -16.48 10.35 -7.04
N VAL A 72 -16.83 10.28 -5.76
CA VAL A 72 -16.71 11.40 -4.84
C VAL A 72 -15.29 11.42 -4.28
N CYS A 73 -14.44 12.31 -4.80
CA CYS A 73 -13.05 12.44 -4.36
C CYS A 73 -12.83 13.73 -3.56
N ALA A 74 -12.45 13.59 -2.30
CA ALA A 74 -12.02 14.69 -1.43
C ALA A 74 -10.51 14.90 -1.55
N GLN A 75 -10.09 16.10 -1.95
CA GLN A 75 -8.68 16.49 -1.94
C GLN A 75 -8.34 17.05 -0.56
N ILE A 76 -7.43 16.41 0.17
CA ILE A 76 -7.00 16.87 1.50
C ILE A 76 -5.58 17.41 1.41
N GLN A 77 -5.37 18.63 1.89
CA GLN A 77 -4.07 19.30 1.95
C GLN A 77 -3.74 19.82 3.36
N SER A 78 -4.74 20.01 4.21
CA SER A 78 -4.59 20.56 5.56
C SER A 78 -5.55 19.88 6.55
N ILE A 79 -5.24 19.99 7.84
CA ILE A 79 -6.04 19.44 8.96
C ILE A 79 -7.46 20.03 8.99
N GLY A 80 -7.63 21.24 8.46
CA GLY A 80 -8.94 21.90 8.36
C GLY A 80 -9.84 21.36 7.24
N ASP A 81 -9.31 20.53 6.35
CA ASP A 81 -10.10 19.92 5.30
C ASP A 81 -10.86 18.72 5.88
N CYS A 82 -12.18 18.86 5.99
CA CYS A 82 -13.07 17.82 6.47
C CYS A 82 -13.74 17.07 5.32
N THR A 83 -13.91 15.76 5.51
CA THR A 83 -14.80 14.94 4.68
C THR A 83 -16.22 15.02 5.23
N ASP A 84 -17.24 14.98 4.36
CA ASP A 84 -18.64 15.08 4.77
C ASP A 84 -19.03 14.03 5.84
N ALA A 85 -19.70 14.50 6.90
CA ALA A 85 -20.09 13.69 8.05
C ALA A 85 -21.15 12.61 7.75
N ALA A 86 -21.77 12.63 6.56
CA ALA A 86 -22.74 11.63 6.13
C ALA A 86 -22.11 10.38 5.50
N THR A 87 -20.78 10.37 5.31
CA THR A 87 -20.05 9.30 4.65
C THR A 87 -20.03 8.03 5.49
N LYS A 88 -20.45 6.90 4.93
CA LYS A 88 -20.35 5.59 5.60
C LYS A 88 -19.02 4.90 5.34
N ASP A 89 -18.49 5.07 4.14
CA ASP A 89 -17.27 4.42 3.67
C ASP A 89 -16.21 5.49 3.33
N LEU A 90 -15.14 5.55 4.12
CA LEU A 90 -14.00 6.44 3.89
C LEU A 90 -12.86 5.65 3.26
N ILE A 91 -12.41 6.03 2.07
CA ILE A 91 -11.36 5.31 1.32
C ILE A 91 -10.13 6.19 1.17
N PHE A 92 -9.05 5.87 1.86
CA PHE A 92 -7.74 6.48 1.62
C PHE A 92 -7.11 5.85 0.38
N ALA A 93 -6.97 6.65 -0.70
CA ALA A 93 -6.43 6.18 -1.97
C ALA A 93 -4.91 6.34 -2.10
N ASP A 94 -4.31 7.13 -1.21
CA ASP A 94 -2.87 7.33 -1.07
C ASP A 94 -2.52 7.71 0.38
N MET A 95 -1.24 8.02 0.62
CA MET A 95 -0.73 8.42 1.92
C MET A 95 -0.40 9.91 1.94
N PRO A 96 -0.65 10.60 3.07
CA PRO A 96 -0.17 11.97 3.26
C PRO A 96 1.33 11.98 3.53
N ASP A 97 1.98 13.11 3.26
CA ASP A 97 3.36 13.35 3.67
C ASP A 97 3.49 13.56 5.19
N ASP A 98 2.40 14.02 5.82
CA ASP A 98 2.28 14.22 7.27
C ASP A 98 1.23 13.27 7.86
N VAL A 99 1.67 12.40 8.77
CA VAL A 99 0.82 11.43 9.46
C VAL A 99 -0.23 12.12 10.34
N ALA A 100 0.04 13.33 10.83
CA ALA A 100 -0.92 14.08 11.65
C ALA A 100 -2.23 14.36 10.88
N LEU A 101 -2.18 14.51 9.56
CA LEU A 101 -3.38 14.65 8.73
C LEU A 101 -4.25 13.39 8.76
N LEU A 102 -3.61 12.22 8.67
CA LEU A 102 -4.32 10.95 8.73
C LEU A 102 -4.97 10.76 10.10
N GLU A 103 -4.23 11.04 11.17
CA GLU A 103 -4.74 10.97 12.55
C GLU A 103 -5.94 11.90 12.76
N ALA A 104 -5.87 13.13 12.26
CA ALA A 104 -6.96 14.09 12.36
C ALA A 104 -8.22 13.62 11.61
N LEU A 105 -8.07 13.05 10.40
CA LEU A 105 -9.20 12.53 9.63
C LEU A 105 -9.84 11.31 10.30
N VAL A 106 -9.03 10.37 10.80
CA VAL A 106 -9.54 9.16 11.46
C VAL A 106 -10.19 9.49 12.81
N THR A 107 -9.72 10.50 13.53
CA THR A 107 -10.29 10.90 14.82
C THR A 107 -11.62 11.64 14.67
N ASN A 108 -11.79 12.40 13.57
CA ASN A 108 -12.97 13.24 13.35
C ASN A 108 -14.00 12.62 12.41
N THR A 109 -13.75 11.43 11.86
CA THR A 109 -14.69 10.76 10.96
C THR A 109 -15.78 10.01 11.73
N SER A 110 -16.99 9.99 11.15
CA SER A 110 -18.14 9.18 11.57
C SER A 110 -18.35 7.95 10.69
N ALA A 111 -17.39 7.62 9.82
CA ALA A 111 -17.51 6.50 8.89
C ALA A 111 -17.59 5.15 9.63
N ASP A 112 -18.48 4.27 9.16
CA ASP A 112 -18.60 2.90 9.65
C ASP A 112 -17.41 2.04 9.16
N ARG A 113 -16.87 2.37 7.98
CA ARG A 113 -15.83 1.59 7.32
C ARG A 113 -14.75 2.49 6.75
N ILE A 114 -13.51 2.16 7.09
CA ILE A 114 -12.31 2.82 6.57
C ILE A 114 -11.56 1.80 5.72
N TYR A 115 -11.25 2.19 4.49
CA TYR A 115 -10.45 1.40 3.55
C TYR A 115 -9.12 2.13 3.33
N LEU A 116 -8.02 1.41 3.50
CA LEU A 116 -6.68 1.93 3.22
C LEU A 116 -6.14 1.25 1.96
N HIS A 117 -5.96 2.02 0.89
CA HIS A 117 -5.30 1.60 -0.32
C HIS A 117 -4.04 2.45 -0.51
N VAL A 118 -2.88 1.81 -0.40
CA VAL A 118 -1.59 2.45 -0.67
C VAL A 118 -0.99 1.80 -1.90
N GLU A 119 -1.11 2.48 -3.04
CA GLU A 119 -0.51 2.02 -4.29
C GLU A 119 1.02 2.01 -4.15
N ALA A 120 1.63 0.82 -4.19
CA ALA A 120 3.08 0.69 -4.24
C ALA A 120 3.56 1.16 -5.63
N LYS A 121 4.08 2.39 -5.72
CA LYS A 121 4.60 2.98 -6.97
C LYS A 121 5.64 2.09 -7.69
N ASN A 122 6.30 1.18 -6.97
CA ASN A 122 7.32 0.25 -7.51
C ASN A 122 6.89 -1.23 -7.48
N GLY A 123 5.60 -1.52 -7.32
CA GLY A 123 5.12 -2.87 -7.02
C GLY A 123 5.52 -3.33 -5.61
N ASN A 124 5.00 -4.47 -5.15
CA ASN A 124 5.32 -5.05 -3.84
C ASN A 124 6.80 -5.46 -3.67
N ALA A 125 7.66 -5.15 -4.65
CA ALA A 125 9.09 -5.30 -4.53
C ALA A 125 9.63 -4.09 -3.75
N ILE A 126 9.87 -4.28 -2.45
CA ILE A 126 10.96 -3.56 -1.81
C ILE A 126 12.17 -3.78 -2.73
N ALA A 127 12.62 -2.74 -3.44
CA ALA A 127 13.83 -2.82 -4.25
C ALA A 127 14.89 -3.45 -3.35
N SER A 128 15.33 -4.67 -3.69
CA SER A 128 16.07 -5.50 -2.76
C SER A 128 17.31 -4.72 -2.33
N MET A 129 17.32 -4.26 -1.08
CA MET A 129 18.39 -3.43 -0.54
C MET A 129 19.72 -4.12 -0.80
N PRO A 130 20.74 -3.42 -1.32
CA PRO A 130 22.05 -4.04 -1.52
C PRO A 130 22.58 -4.60 -0.19
N SER A 131 23.01 -5.86 -0.19
CA SER A 131 23.59 -6.49 0.99
C SER A 131 25.04 -6.03 1.19
N ARG A 132 25.60 -6.27 2.39
CA ARG A 132 27.03 -6.03 2.67
C ARG A 132 27.96 -6.70 1.65
N GLU A 133 27.58 -7.86 1.12
CA GLU A 133 28.35 -8.58 0.11
C GLU A 133 28.35 -7.84 -1.23
N HIS A 134 27.22 -7.23 -1.62
CA HIS A 134 27.17 -6.41 -2.84
C HIS A 134 28.13 -5.22 -2.75
N PHE A 135 28.18 -4.54 -1.60
CA PHE A 135 29.14 -3.46 -1.36
C PHE A 135 30.60 -3.94 -1.43
N ALA A 136 30.91 -5.09 -0.83
CA ALA A 136 32.25 -5.67 -0.89
C ALA A 136 32.69 -6.01 -2.32
N GLN A 137 31.77 -6.57 -3.12
CA GLN A 137 32.00 -6.87 -4.53
C GLN A 137 32.23 -5.61 -5.36
N LEU A 138 31.41 -4.57 -5.17
CA LEU A 138 31.57 -3.29 -5.86
C LEU A 138 32.91 -2.64 -5.51
N TYR A 139 33.27 -2.60 -4.23
CA TYR A 139 34.55 -2.06 -3.78
C TYR A 139 35.75 -2.80 -4.38
N ALA A 140 35.68 -4.13 -4.47
CA ALA A 140 36.73 -4.93 -5.11
C ALA A 140 36.91 -4.59 -6.60
N VAL A 141 35.81 -4.34 -7.32
CA VAL A 141 35.85 -3.92 -8.74
C VAL A 141 36.45 -2.53 -8.87
N LEU A 142 35.98 -1.56 -8.07
CA LEU A 142 36.49 -0.20 -8.06
C LEU A 142 37.99 -0.16 -7.73
N LYS A 143 38.44 -0.93 -6.75
CA LYS A 143 39.85 -1.02 -6.37
C LYS A 143 40.73 -1.56 -7.49
N LYS A 144 40.23 -2.50 -8.29
CA LYS A 144 40.99 -3.17 -9.35
C LYS A 144 41.00 -2.37 -10.66
N HIS A 145 39.98 -1.58 -10.91
CA HIS A 145 39.78 -0.86 -12.16
C HIS A 145 39.59 0.63 -11.89
N GLN A 146 40.70 1.35 -11.64
CA GLN A 146 40.69 2.82 -11.60
C GLN A 146 41.39 3.42 -12.81
N PRO A 147 40.83 4.48 -13.43
CA PRO A 147 39.55 5.14 -13.13
C PRO A 147 38.33 4.34 -13.62
N PHE A 148 37.20 4.44 -12.90
CA PHE A 148 35.96 3.70 -13.19
C PHE A 148 34.78 4.63 -13.54
N PRO A 149 34.53 4.94 -14.82
CA PRO A 149 33.36 5.73 -15.20
C PRO A 149 32.08 4.89 -15.08
N LEU A 150 31.22 5.24 -14.13
CA LEU A 150 29.98 4.51 -13.81
C LEU A 150 29.03 4.39 -15.01
N ALA A 151 28.73 5.50 -15.68
CA ALA A 151 27.79 5.53 -16.81
C ALA A 151 28.15 4.54 -17.94
N GLN A 152 29.45 4.29 -18.14
CA GLN A 152 29.93 3.37 -19.17
C GLN A 152 29.95 1.91 -18.70
N ASN A 153 30.02 1.67 -17.39
CA ASN A 153 30.19 0.35 -16.81
C ASN A 153 28.95 -0.20 -16.08
N MET A 154 27.89 0.60 -15.93
CA MET A 154 26.66 0.26 -15.21
C MET A 154 26.01 -1.02 -15.76
N SER A 155 25.77 -1.09 -17.08
CA SER A 155 25.20 -2.29 -17.71
C SER A 155 26.06 -3.54 -17.51
N ARG A 156 27.39 -3.39 -17.41
CA ARG A 156 28.31 -4.50 -17.16
C ARG A 156 28.23 -4.99 -15.72
N LEU A 157 28.13 -4.08 -14.74
CA LEU A 157 27.93 -4.42 -13.33
C LEU A 157 26.61 -5.16 -13.11
N CYS A 158 25.52 -4.61 -13.65
CA CYS A 158 24.20 -5.23 -13.56
C CYS A 158 24.19 -6.64 -14.16
N LYS A 159 24.83 -6.85 -15.32
CA LYS A 159 24.95 -8.19 -15.93
C LYS A 159 25.87 -9.15 -15.16
N GLN A 160 26.99 -8.66 -14.63
CA GLN A 160 27.98 -9.51 -13.98
C GLN A 160 27.52 -10.01 -12.60
N PHE A 161 26.82 -9.15 -11.85
CA PHE A 161 26.41 -9.44 -10.47
C PHE A 161 24.89 -9.63 -10.32
N SER A 162 24.15 -9.60 -11.43
CA SER A 162 22.68 -9.65 -11.45
C SER A 162 22.03 -8.57 -10.58
N TRP A 163 22.68 -7.40 -10.49
CA TRP A 163 22.15 -6.24 -9.78
C TRP A 163 21.17 -5.46 -10.66
N THR A 164 20.23 -4.79 -10.02
CA THR A 164 19.36 -3.80 -10.65
C THR A 164 20.07 -2.45 -10.75
N ASP A 165 19.62 -1.62 -11.69
CA ASP A 165 20.14 -0.26 -11.85
C ASP A 165 19.98 0.55 -10.56
N ASP A 166 18.83 0.42 -9.88
CA ASP A 166 18.56 1.04 -8.57
C ASP A 166 19.54 0.59 -7.49
N GLN A 167 19.94 -0.68 -7.47
CA GLN A 167 20.93 -1.18 -6.51
C GLN A 167 22.30 -0.57 -6.76
N VAL A 168 22.72 -0.46 -8.02
CA VAL A 168 24.03 0.12 -8.38
C VAL A 168 24.05 1.61 -8.07
N ASP A 169 23.00 2.34 -8.45
CA ASP A 169 22.88 3.77 -8.17
C ASP A 169 22.87 4.06 -6.66
N PHE A 170 22.13 3.26 -5.89
CA PHE A 170 22.13 3.36 -4.43
C PHE A 170 23.52 3.11 -3.82
N MET A 171 24.24 2.07 -4.30
CA MET A 171 25.57 1.74 -3.79
C MET A 171 26.62 2.81 -4.10
N PHE A 172 26.52 3.49 -5.25
CA PHE A 172 27.41 4.60 -5.59
C PHE A 172 27.05 5.87 -4.82
N THR A 173 25.80 6.33 -4.88
CA THR A 173 25.37 7.64 -4.37
C THR A 173 25.43 7.79 -2.85
N ARG A 174 25.34 6.69 -2.08
CA ARG A 174 25.36 6.74 -0.60
C ARG A 174 26.70 6.43 0.05
N VAL A 175 27.70 5.96 -0.70
CA VAL A 175 29.00 5.55 -0.15
C VAL A 175 30.17 6.31 -0.78
N PHE A 176 30.02 6.81 -2.01
CA PHE A 176 31.04 7.55 -2.76
C PHE A 176 30.50 8.91 -3.21
#